data_AF-A0A645B957-F1
#
_entry.id   AF-A0A645B957-F1
#
_cell.length_a   1.000
_cell.length_b   1.000
_cell.length_c   1.000
_cell.angle_alpha   90.00
_cell.angle_beta   90.00
_cell.angle_gamma   90.00
#
_symmetry.space_group_name_H-M   'P 1'
#
loop_
_entity.id
_entity.type
_entity.pdbx_description
1 polymer ?
#
loop_
_entity_poly.entity_id
_entity_poly.type
_entity_poly.pdbx_seq_one_letter_code
_entity_poly.pdbx_strand_id
1 'polypeptide(L)'
;MIVEAIQRLAPEQTAESVVSTVDLPSDEMKGRIIGREGRNIRSFEQITGVNVLIDDTPETVLLSCFDPVRRETARLALTELIADGRIHPARIEQVYERSQRRIADRCQQAAEDALLEVGIHDLHPELVTLMGRLRYRTSYGQNVLKHLVECANIAGVMAAELKLDVASCKRGAFLHDIGKALTHEVQGPHAVIGADLARKYGESEDVVHAIEAHHNDVEPHSVEAVLTQACDAVSGGRPGARRESLESYVQRLERLEALAAAHEGVSKVFAMQAGREVRVMVEPGAVDDIGAQVLARDIAKQVEEELTYPGQIRVTVVRESRATEVAR
;
A
#
# COMPACT_ATOMS: atom_id res chain seq x y z
N MET A 1 -16.26 22.33 -23.39
CA MET A 1 -17.11 22.08 -22.21
C MET A 1 -16.64 20.91 -21.35
N ILE A 2 -16.72 19.63 -21.75
CA ILE A 2 -16.16 18.52 -20.92
C ILE A 2 -14.62 18.64 -20.75
N VAL A 3 -13.92 18.93 -21.85
CA VAL A 3 -12.46 19.16 -21.83
C VAL A 3 -12.06 20.34 -20.92
N GLU A 4 -12.86 21.41 -20.90
CA GLU A 4 -12.59 22.59 -20.07
C GLU A 4 -12.90 22.35 -18.59
N ALA A 5 -13.91 21.52 -18.29
CA ALA A 5 -14.21 21.09 -16.93
C ALA A 5 -13.10 20.23 -16.33
N ILE A 6 -12.58 19.28 -17.12
CA ILE A 6 -11.43 18.44 -16.76
C ILE A 6 -10.17 19.31 -16.49
N GLN A 7 -9.94 20.35 -17.30
CA GLN A 7 -8.80 21.25 -17.13
C GLN A 7 -8.91 22.18 -15.90
N ARG A 8 -10.11 22.50 -15.42
CA ARG A 8 -10.33 23.45 -14.31
C ARG A 8 -10.16 22.85 -12.91
N LEU A 9 -10.26 21.53 -12.77
CA LEU A 9 -10.26 20.82 -11.47
C LEU A 9 -8.88 20.25 -11.08
N ALA A 10 -7.78 20.69 -11.71
CA ALA A 10 -6.47 20.06 -11.60
C ALA A 10 -5.52 20.71 -10.56
N PRO A 11 -5.40 20.16 -9.33
CA PRO A 11 -4.29 20.48 -8.44
C PRO A 11 -3.02 19.65 -8.75
N GLU A 12 -1.84 20.22 -8.48
CA GLU A 12 -0.56 19.50 -8.51
C GLU A 12 -0.50 18.45 -7.37
N GLN A 13 -0.07 17.22 -7.65
CA GLN A 13 0.12 16.18 -6.64
C GLN A 13 1.57 15.68 -6.63
N THR A 14 2.11 15.52 -5.42
CA THR A 14 3.43 14.94 -5.14
C THR A 14 3.33 13.43 -4.89
N ALA A 15 4.27 12.66 -5.44
CA ALA A 15 4.34 11.21 -5.24
C ALA A 15 4.85 10.85 -3.83
N GLU A 16 4.14 9.95 -3.14
CA GLU A 16 4.57 9.38 -1.84
C GLU A 16 4.90 7.89 -1.97
N SER A 17 5.96 7.46 -1.27
CA SER A 17 6.61 6.14 -1.39
C SER A 17 6.04 5.08 -0.44
N VAL A 18 6.28 3.80 -0.77
CA VAL A 18 5.97 2.62 0.06
C VAL A 18 6.89 2.51 1.30
N VAL A 19 7.93 3.34 1.32
CA VAL A 19 8.86 3.50 2.43
C VAL A 19 8.68 4.89 2.99
N SER A 20 8.60 4.99 4.32
CA SER A 20 8.58 6.27 5.00
C SER A 20 9.95 6.56 5.59
N THR A 21 10.58 7.65 5.14
CA THR A 21 11.85 8.12 5.68
C THR A 21 11.61 8.95 6.94
N VAL A 22 12.44 8.73 7.96
CA VAL A 22 12.50 9.55 9.16
C VAL A 22 13.91 10.10 9.30
N ASP A 23 14.03 11.42 9.27
CA ASP A 23 15.29 12.12 9.51
C ASP A 23 15.65 12.09 11.00
N LEU A 24 16.93 11.84 11.26
CA LEU A 24 17.50 11.80 12.60
C LEU A 24 18.34 13.05 12.84
N PRO A 25 18.34 13.58 14.08
CA PRO A 25 19.15 14.75 14.42
C PRO A 25 20.66 14.43 14.54
N SER A 26 21.02 13.15 14.67
CA SER A 26 22.41 12.69 14.76
C SER A 26 22.51 11.16 14.69
N ASP A 27 23.71 10.65 14.40
CA ASP A 27 24.01 9.21 14.50
C ASP A 27 23.94 8.67 15.94
N GLU A 28 24.09 9.54 16.96
CA GLU A 28 23.83 9.13 18.35
C GLU A 28 22.36 8.72 18.52
N MET A 29 21.43 9.44 17.88
CA MET A 29 20.01 9.07 17.88
C MET A 29 19.78 7.73 17.20
N LYS A 30 20.49 7.46 16.08
CA LYS A 30 20.47 6.17 15.40
C LYS A 30 20.86 5.04 16.37
N GLY A 31 21.93 5.25 17.14
CA GLY A 31 22.35 4.32 18.20
C GLY A 31 21.31 4.11 19.31
N ARG A 32 20.57 5.16 19.71
CA ARG A 32 19.48 5.05 20.70
C ARG A 32 18.25 4.30 20.16
N ILE A 33 17.92 4.49 18.89
CA ILE A 33 16.85 3.76 18.20
C ILE A 33 17.16 2.26 18.15
N ILE A 34 18.40 1.89 17.83
CA ILE A 34 18.85 0.49 17.87
C ILE A 34 18.80 -0.03 19.32
N GLY A 35 19.39 0.73 20.24
CA GLY A 35 19.55 0.32 21.64
C GLY A 35 20.60 -0.79 21.80
N ARG A 36 20.91 -1.14 23.05
CA ARG A 36 21.85 -2.24 23.34
C ARG A 36 21.32 -3.56 22.76
N GLU A 37 22.14 -4.25 21.98
CA GLU A 37 21.80 -5.52 21.31
C GLU A 37 20.56 -5.45 20.40
N GLY A 38 20.19 -4.26 19.92
CA GLY A 38 18.99 -4.09 19.10
C GLY A 38 17.68 -4.17 19.89
N ARG A 39 17.72 -4.07 21.23
CA ARG A 39 16.53 -4.19 22.09
C ARG A 39 15.43 -3.20 21.72
N ASN A 40 15.79 -1.95 21.43
CA ASN A 40 14.81 -0.89 21.20
C ASN A 40 14.17 -1.03 19.84
N ILE A 41 14.96 -1.25 18.79
CA ILE A 41 14.47 -1.47 17.43
C ILE A 41 13.56 -2.70 17.37
N ARG A 42 13.95 -3.84 17.96
CA ARG A 42 13.10 -5.04 18.01
C ARG A 42 11.79 -4.79 18.76
N SER A 43 11.84 -4.05 19.87
CA SER A 43 10.62 -3.70 20.61
C SER A 43 9.72 -2.79 19.79
N PHE A 44 10.30 -1.83 19.06
CA PHE A 44 9.56 -0.95 18.16
C PHE A 44 8.89 -1.73 17.03
N GLU A 45 9.63 -2.59 16.34
CA GLU A 45 9.10 -3.47 15.28
C GLU A 45 8.00 -4.39 15.80
N GLN A 46 8.19 -5.00 16.98
CA GLN A 46 7.20 -5.89 17.59
C GLN A 46 5.91 -5.16 17.99
N ILE A 47 6.01 -3.97 18.58
CA ILE A 47 4.86 -3.18 19.03
C ILE A 47 4.10 -2.59 17.83
N THR A 48 4.83 -2.08 16.84
CA THR A 48 4.24 -1.35 15.71
C THR A 48 3.87 -2.25 14.54
N GLY A 49 4.48 -3.44 14.43
CA GLY A 49 4.29 -4.34 13.29
C GLY A 49 4.88 -3.82 11.97
N VAL A 50 5.86 -2.92 12.05
CA VAL A 50 6.63 -2.42 10.88
C VAL A 50 8.05 -2.94 10.93
N ASN A 51 8.75 -2.91 9.79
CA ASN A 51 10.18 -3.17 9.72
C ASN A 51 10.95 -1.86 9.70
N VAL A 52 11.97 -1.76 10.54
CA VAL A 52 12.86 -0.60 10.62
C VAL A 52 14.16 -0.94 9.90
N LEU A 53 14.35 -0.35 8.73
CA LEU A 53 15.53 -0.56 7.90
C LEU A 53 16.55 0.51 8.23
N ILE A 54 17.73 0.05 8.66
CA ILE A 54 18.89 0.87 8.92
C ILE A 54 19.94 0.52 7.88
N ASP A 55 20.26 1.49 7.02
CA ASP A 55 21.31 1.38 6.01
C ASP A 55 22.51 2.28 6.34
N ASP A 56 23.47 2.35 5.42
CA ASP A 56 24.66 3.20 5.53
C ASP A 56 24.36 4.68 5.28
N THR A 57 23.10 5.05 5.01
CA THR A 57 22.71 6.45 4.85
C THR A 57 22.82 7.15 6.22
N PRO A 58 23.62 8.23 6.32
CA PRO A 58 23.73 8.99 7.56
C PRO A 58 22.38 9.57 7.96
N GLU A 59 22.16 9.71 9.27
CA GLU A 59 21.07 10.54 9.83
C GLU A 59 19.66 10.19 9.33
N THR A 60 19.42 8.98 8.83
CA THR A 60 18.10 8.56 8.33
C THR A 60 17.78 7.12 8.72
N VAL A 61 16.48 6.86 8.85
CA VAL A 61 15.91 5.52 9.07
C VAL A 61 14.71 5.35 8.17
N LEU A 62 14.57 4.16 7.61
CA LEU A 62 13.50 3.81 6.69
C LEU A 62 12.50 2.89 7.38
N LEU A 63 11.21 3.21 7.28
CA LEU A 63 10.12 2.37 7.79
C LEU A 63 9.39 1.69 6.63
N SER A 64 9.28 0.37 6.70
CA SER A 64 8.60 -0.45 5.70
C SER A 64 7.43 -1.22 6.32
N CYS A 65 6.26 -1.10 5.70
CA CYS A 65 5.06 -1.86 6.04
C CYS A 65 4.06 -1.79 4.87
N PHE A 66 3.34 -2.87 4.63
CA PHE A 66 2.29 -2.97 3.61
C PHE A 66 1.03 -2.18 3.96
N ASP A 67 0.71 -2.10 5.24
CA ASP A 67 -0.39 -1.29 5.77
C ASP A 67 0.08 0.18 5.86
N PRO A 68 -0.46 1.08 5.01
CA PRO A 68 -0.03 2.47 4.98
C PRO A 68 -0.38 3.23 6.26
N VAL A 69 -1.50 2.89 6.92
CA VAL A 69 -1.95 3.55 8.15
C VAL A 69 -1.02 3.15 9.30
N ARG A 70 -0.65 1.87 9.37
CA ARG A 70 0.34 1.39 10.35
C ARG A 70 1.71 2.00 10.11
N ARG A 71 2.16 2.09 8.85
CA ARG A 71 3.43 2.73 8.48
C ARG A 71 3.47 4.18 8.95
N GLU A 72 2.42 4.94 8.68
CA GLU A 72 2.32 6.33 9.12
C GLU A 72 2.25 6.46 10.65
N THR A 73 1.51 5.56 11.31
CA THR A 73 1.42 5.53 12.77
C THR A 73 2.80 5.30 13.40
N ALA A 74 3.58 4.35 12.86
CA ALA A 74 4.94 4.11 13.30
C ALA A 74 5.85 5.30 13.00
N ARG A 75 5.73 5.92 11.82
CA ARG A 75 6.47 7.14 11.47
C ARG A 75 6.23 8.25 12.49
N LEU A 76 4.97 8.54 12.79
CA LEU A 76 4.58 9.55 13.79
C LEU A 76 5.13 9.18 15.17
N ALA A 77 5.00 7.93 15.59
CA ALA A 77 5.51 7.47 16.88
C ALA A 77 7.03 7.62 16.98
N LEU A 78 7.78 7.26 15.93
CA LEU A 78 9.23 7.39 15.89
C LEU A 78 9.66 8.85 15.91
N THR A 79 8.99 9.73 15.16
CA THR A 79 9.24 11.18 15.20
C THR A 79 9.02 11.75 16.61
N GLU A 80 7.95 11.35 17.30
CA GLU A 80 7.68 11.78 18.69
C GLU A 80 8.73 11.25 19.68
N LEU A 81 9.16 10.00 19.52
CA LEU A 81 10.22 9.40 20.35
C LEU A 81 11.57 10.08 20.16
N ILE A 82 11.92 10.45 18.91
CA ILE A 82 13.14 11.19 18.58
C ILE A 82 13.11 12.57 19.25
N ALA A 83 11.97 13.28 19.14
CA ALA A 83 11.80 14.60 19.76
C ALA A 83 11.90 14.56 21.30
N ASP A 84 11.41 13.49 21.93
CA ASP A 84 11.52 13.25 23.37
C ASP A 84 12.91 12.74 23.81
N GLY A 85 13.67 12.15 22.89
CA GLY A 85 15.02 11.61 23.13
C GLY A 85 15.09 10.35 24.00
N ARG A 86 13.93 9.83 24.43
CA ARG A 86 13.78 8.64 25.29
C ARG A 86 13.19 7.48 24.50
N ILE A 87 14.03 6.51 24.17
CA ILE A 87 13.64 5.34 23.39
C ILE A 87 13.90 4.09 24.24
N HIS A 88 12.82 3.53 24.79
CA HIS A 88 12.83 2.26 25.53
C HIS A 88 11.45 1.61 25.43
N PRO A 89 11.31 0.29 25.66
CA PRO A 89 10.09 -0.46 25.32
C PRO A 89 8.78 0.14 25.86
N ALA A 90 8.72 0.44 27.16
CA ALA A 90 7.52 1.03 27.77
C ALA A 90 7.15 2.42 27.20
N ARG A 91 8.13 3.20 26.76
CA ARG A 91 7.89 4.51 26.15
C ARG A 91 7.42 4.37 24.71
N ILE A 92 8.00 3.43 23.97
CA ILE A 92 7.57 3.08 22.61
C ILE A 92 6.09 2.71 22.59
N GLU A 93 5.66 1.81 23.48
CA GLU A 93 4.27 1.39 23.62
C GLU A 93 3.33 2.59 23.89
N GLN A 94 3.66 3.40 24.89
CA GLN A 94 2.86 4.57 25.26
C GLN A 94 2.74 5.61 24.13
N VAL A 95 3.83 5.87 23.41
CA VAL A 95 3.81 6.81 22.29
C VAL A 95 3.04 6.22 21.12
N TYR A 96 3.22 4.93 20.82
CA TYR A 96 2.52 4.26 19.74
C TYR A 96 0.99 4.25 19.93
N GLU A 97 0.49 3.95 21.13
CA GLU A 97 -0.95 4.03 21.43
C GLU A 97 -1.53 5.45 21.20
N ARG A 98 -0.75 6.48 21.53
CA ARG A 98 -1.15 7.87 21.30
C ARG A 98 -1.14 8.22 19.82
N SER A 99 -0.12 7.77 19.09
CA SER A 99 -0.02 7.96 17.64
C SER A 99 -1.17 7.25 16.92
N GLN A 100 -1.58 6.06 17.35
CA GLN A 100 -2.74 5.36 16.79
C GLN A 100 -4.02 6.21 16.87
N ARG A 101 -4.31 6.79 18.05
CA ARG A 101 -5.49 7.67 18.22
C ARG A 101 -5.41 8.90 17.31
N ARG A 102 -4.25 9.54 17.25
CA ARG A 102 -4.02 10.72 16.38
C ARG A 102 -4.19 10.40 14.90
N ILE A 103 -3.72 9.24 14.45
CA ILE A 103 -3.88 8.81 13.05
C ILE A 103 -5.33 8.46 12.77
N ALA A 104 -6.03 7.78 13.68
CA ALA A 104 -7.46 7.50 13.54
C ALA A 104 -8.29 8.79 13.40
N ASP A 105 -8.04 9.79 14.25
CA ASP A 105 -8.70 11.10 14.17
C ASP A 105 -8.42 11.80 12.82
N ARG A 106 -7.17 11.71 12.32
CA ARG A 106 -6.79 12.28 11.02
C ARG A 106 -7.44 11.57 9.83
N CYS A 107 -7.61 10.24 9.91
CA CYS A 107 -8.34 9.46 8.91
C CYS A 107 -9.82 9.88 8.89
N GLN A 108 -10.44 9.95 10.08
CA GLN A 108 -11.83 10.34 10.22
C GLN A 108 -12.08 11.74 9.65
N GLN A 109 -11.28 12.73 10.06
CA GLN A 109 -11.39 14.09 9.53
C GLN A 109 -11.20 14.14 8.00
N ALA A 110 -10.28 13.35 7.45
CA ALA A 110 -10.06 13.33 6.00
C ALA A 110 -11.26 12.79 5.24
N ALA A 111 -11.92 11.76 5.78
CA ALA A 111 -13.12 11.20 5.19
C ALA A 111 -14.27 12.20 5.22
N GLU A 112 -14.46 12.88 6.35
CA GLU A 112 -15.49 13.92 6.51
C GLU A 112 -15.27 15.10 5.57
N ASP A 113 -14.02 15.59 5.46
CA ASP A 113 -13.65 16.66 4.53
C ASP A 113 -13.93 16.26 3.08
N ALA A 114 -13.55 15.03 2.70
CA ALA A 114 -13.76 14.50 1.34
C ALA A 114 -15.26 14.33 1.02
N LEU A 115 -16.05 13.82 1.95
CA LEU A 115 -17.50 13.67 1.81
C LEU A 115 -18.19 15.03 1.66
N LEU A 116 -17.79 16.02 2.46
CA LEU A 116 -18.29 17.38 2.38
C LEU A 116 -17.97 18.02 1.03
N GLU A 117 -16.74 17.85 0.54
CA GLU A 117 -16.29 18.39 -0.74
C GLU A 117 -17.09 17.79 -1.92
N VAL A 118 -17.29 16.47 -1.92
CA VAL A 118 -18.04 15.79 -2.97
C VAL A 118 -19.55 16.05 -2.89
N GLY A 119 -20.06 16.33 -1.68
CA GLY A 119 -21.47 16.54 -1.39
C GLY A 119 -22.24 15.26 -1.07
N ILE A 120 -21.59 14.29 -0.42
CA ILE A 120 -22.20 13.04 0.05
C ILE A 120 -22.40 13.14 1.57
N HIS A 121 -23.61 12.89 2.07
CA HIS A 121 -23.96 13.10 3.49
C HIS A 121 -24.46 11.85 4.22
N ASP A 122 -24.75 10.79 3.47
CA ASP A 122 -25.44 9.59 3.91
C ASP A 122 -24.63 8.32 3.58
N LEU A 123 -23.30 8.40 3.72
CA LEU A 123 -22.43 7.22 3.58
C LEU A 123 -22.38 6.44 4.90
N HIS A 124 -22.44 5.11 4.82
CA HIS A 124 -22.40 4.25 6.01
C HIS A 124 -21.11 4.47 6.82
N PRO A 125 -21.14 4.57 8.17
CA PRO A 125 -19.98 4.91 9.00
C PRO A 125 -18.74 4.03 8.78
N GLU A 126 -18.94 2.75 8.49
CA GLU A 126 -17.82 1.85 8.16
C GLU A 126 -17.14 2.23 6.84
N LEU A 127 -17.92 2.59 5.81
CA LEU A 127 -17.36 3.06 4.53
C LEU A 127 -16.65 4.40 4.74
N VAL A 128 -17.17 5.30 5.57
CA VAL A 128 -16.49 6.56 5.96
C VAL A 128 -15.12 6.24 6.58
N THR A 129 -15.06 5.29 7.50
CA THR A 129 -13.82 4.87 8.16
C THR A 129 -12.80 4.35 7.13
N LEU A 130 -13.23 3.52 6.18
CA LEU A 130 -12.37 2.98 5.12
C LEU A 130 -11.89 4.07 4.17
N MET A 131 -12.76 5.01 3.77
CA MET A 131 -12.38 6.16 2.97
C MET A 131 -11.27 6.99 3.63
N GLY A 132 -11.36 7.18 4.96
CA GLY A 132 -10.34 7.89 5.73
C GLY A 132 -8.96 7.25 5.66
N ARG A 133 -8.90 5.90 5.64
CA ARG A 133 -7.63 5.16 5.52
C ARG A 133 -6.94 5.40 4.18
N LEU A 134 -7.69 5.66 3.11
CA LEU A 134 -7.14 5.95 1.77
C LEU A 134 -6.34 7.26 1.74
N ARG A 135 -6.45 8.12 2.77
CA ARG A 135 -5.56 9.28 2.97
C ARG A 135 -4.08 8.89 2.98
N TYR A 136 -3.74 7.71 3.47
CA TYR A 136 -2.35 7.25 3.53
C TYR A 136 -2.00 6.27 2.40
N ARG A 137 -2.96 5.95 1.54
CA ARG A 137 -2.75 5.07 0.40
C ARG A 137 -2.37 5.89 -0.83
N THR A 138 -1.33 5.43 -1.51
CA THR A 138 -0.91 5.95 -2.81
C THR A 138 -1.05 4.83 -3.84
N SER A 139 -1.48 5.15 -5.05
CA SER A 139 -1.52 4.26 -6.21
C SER A 139 -1.08 5.05 -7.43
N TYR A 140 -0.14 4.52 -8.20
CA TYR A 140 0.47 5.19 -9.34
C TYR A 140 1.06 6.58 -9.03
N GLY A 141 1.54 6.78 -7.79
CA GLY A 141 2.09 8.06 -7.34
C GLY A 141 1.03 9.12 -6.98
N GLN A 142 -0.25 8.77 -7.00
CA GLN A 142 -1.34 9.64 -6.56
C GLN A 142 -1.91 9.16 -5.22
N ASN A 143 -2.24 10.11 -4.35
CA ASN A 143 -3.01 9.81 -3.14
C ASN A 143 -4.42 9.34 -3.52
N VAL A 144 -4.83 8.17 -3.03
CA VAL A 144 -6.07 7.52 -3.46
C VAL A 144 -7.31 8.31 -3.03
N LEU A 145 -7.36 8.84 -1.80
CA LEU A 145 -8.51 9.63 -1.35
C LEU A 145 -8.70 10.90 -2.20
N LYS A 146 -7.61 11.62 -2.49
CA LYS A 146 -7.67 12.81 -3.35
C LYS A 146 -8.10 12.45 -4.78
N HIS A 147 -7.57 11.35 -5.31
CA HIS A 147 -7.96 10.83 -6.62
C HIS A 147 -9.47 10.54 -6.68
N LEU A 148 -10.04 9.94 -5.64
CA LEU A 148 -11.47 9.64 -5.56
C LEU A 148 -12.33 10.91 -5.51
N VAL A 149 -11.93 11.91 -4.72
CA VAL A 149 -12.59 13.22 -4.67
C VAL A 149 -12.59 13.88 -6.05
N GLU A 150 -11.44 13.86 -6.73
CA GLU A 150 -11.33 14.40 -8.08
C GLU A 150 -12.22 13.65 -9.09
N CYS A 151 -12.19 12.32 -9.08
CA CYS A 151 -13.02 11.50 -9.96
C CYS A 151 -14.51 11.77 -9.75
N ALA A 152 -14.94 11.94 -8.49
CA ALA A 152 -16.30 12.31 -8.18
C ALA A 152 -16.66 13.70 -8.74
N ASN A 153 -15.78 14.69 -8.60
CA ASN A 153 -16.01 16.02 -9.17
C ASN A 153 -16.13 16.00 -10.70
N ILE A 154 -15.25 15.26 -11.39
CA ILE A 154 -15.31 15.08 -12.85
C ILE A 154 -16.62 14.36 -13.25
N ALA A 155 -16.99 13.29 -12.54
CA ALA A 155 -18.21 12.53 -12.78
C ALA A 155 -19.45 13.41 -12.64
N GLY A 156 -19.48 14.26 -11.60
CA GLY A 156 -20.58 15.18 -11.37
C GLY A 156 -20.77 16.18 -12.50
N VAL A 157 -19.67 16.71 -13.06
CA VAL A 157 -19.77 17.63 -14.22
C VAL A 157 -20.24 16.89 -15.48
N MET A 158 -19.68 15.71 -15.76
CA MET A 158 -20.10 14.92 -16.93
C MET A 158 -21.58 14.52 -16.83
N ALA A 159 -22.02 14.06 -15.66
CA ALA A 159 -23.41 13.70 -15.41
C ALA A 159 -24.36 14.89 -15.61
N ALA A 160 -23.98 16.08 -15.12
CA ALA A 160 -24.80 17.29 -15.29
C ALA A 160 -24.96 17.68 -16.77
N GLU A 161 -23.86 17.65 -17.54
CA GLU A 161 -23.87 17.95 -18.97
C GLU A 161 -24.71 16.93 -19.77
N LEU A 162 -24.67 15.66 -19.37
CA LEU A 162 -25.43 14.57 -19.98
C LEU A 162 -26.87 14.45 -19.46
N LYS A 163 -27.28 15.31 -18.51
CA LYS A 163 -28.59 15.27 -17.84
C LYS A 163 -28.89 13.94 -17.14
N LEU A 164 -27.86 13.35 -16.54
CA LEU A 164 -27.92 12.13 -15.73
C LEU A 164 -28.05 12.45 -14.24
N ASP A 165 -28.24 11.43 -13.41
CA ASP A 165 -28.21 11.59 -11.95
C ASP A 165 -26.79 11.90 -11.47
N VAL A 166 -26.57 13.17 -11.15
CA VAL A 166 -25.29 13.69 -10.65
C VAL A 166 -24.89 13.04 -9.32
N ALA A 167 -25.85 12.77 -8.43
CA ALA A 167 -25.55 12.21 -7.11
C ALA A 167 -25.10 10.76 -7.21
N SER A 168 -25.83 9.94 -7.98
CA SER A 168 -25.47 8.54 -8.24
C SER A 168 -24.07 8.43 -8.89
N CYS A 169 -23.82 9.20 -9.94
CA CYS A 169 -22.54 9.17 -10.67
C CYS A 169 -21.36 9.62 -9.80
N LYS A 170 -21.53 10.67 -9.00
CA LYS A 170 -20.52 11.11 -8.03
C LYS A 170 -20.20 10.00 -7.03
N ARG A 171 -21.22 9.32 -6.51
CA ARG A 171 -21.08 8.28 -5.50
C ARG A 171 -20.34 7.05 -6.06
N GLY A 172 -20.69 6.59 -7.25
CA GLY A 172 -19.96 5.52 -7.95
C GLY A 172 -18.48 5.87 -8.14
N ALA A 173 -18.20 7.05 -8.69
CA ALA A 173 -16.83 7.50 -8.93
C ALA A 173 -16.03 7.72 -7.63
N PHE A 174 -16.67 8.16 -6.55
CA PHE A 174 -16.02 8.37 -5.25
C PHE A 174 -15.65 7.06 -4.56
N LEU A 175 -16.40 5.98 -4.79
CA LEU A 175 -16.23 4.71 -4.10
C LEU A 175 -15.45 3.66 -4.89
N HIS A 176 -15.15 3.91 -6.18
CA HIS A 176 -14.62 2.87 -7.09
C HIS A 176 -13.35 2.16 -6.59
N ASP A 177 -12.45 2.87 -5.91
CA ASP A 177 -11.21 2.31 -5.37
C ASP A 177 -11.26 1.99 -3.85
N ILE A 178 -12.45 2.01 -3.21
CA ILE A 178 -12.56 1.83 -1.76
C ILE A 178 -11.96 0.51 -1.26
N GLY A 179 -11.96 -0.53 -2.09
CA GLY A 179 -11.33 -1.82 -1.80
C GLY A 179 -9.83 -1.72 -1.51
N LYS A 180 -9.12 -0.69 -2.01
CA LYS A 180 -7.69 -0.44 -1.72
C LYS A 180 -7.42 -0.18 -0.23
N ALA A 181 -8.45 0.13 0.57
CA ALA A 181 -8.34 0.25 2.01
C ALA A 181 -8.08 -1.09 2.71
N LEU A 182 -8.46 -2.23 2.08
CA LEU A 182 -8.41 -3.56 2.68
C LEU A 182 -7.54 -4.57 1.93
N THR A 183 -6.89 -4.21 0.82
CA THR A 183 -6.08 -5.17 0.02
C THR A 183 -4.90 -5.80 0.76
N HIS A 184 -4.50 -5.26 1.91
CA HIS A 184 -3.46 -5.84 2.77
C HIS A 184 -4.02 -6.82 3.82
N GLU A 185 -5.35 -6.81 4.04
CA GLU A 185 -6.05 -7.69 4.97
C GLU A 185 -6.82 -8.80 4.23
N VAL A 186 -7.33 -8.50 3.03
CA VAL A 186 -8.17 -9.38 2.22
C VAL A 186 -7.50 -9.63 0.87
N GLN A 187 -7.33 -10.90 0.53
CA GLN A 187 -6.78 -11.30 -0.77
C GLN A 187 -7.85 -11.18 -1.86
N GLY A 188 -7.51 -10.49 -2.96
CA GLY A 188 -8.36 -10.39 -4.14
C GLY A 188 -8.22 -9.05 -4.88
N PRO A 189 -8.84 -8.90 -6.06
CA PRO A 189 -8.91 -7.63 -6.77
C PRO A 189 -9.66 -6.59 -5.95
N HIS A 190 -9.17 -5.35 -5.90
CA HIS A 190 -9.79 -4.31 -5.09
C HIS A 190 -11.18 -3.89 -5.60
N ALA A 191 -11.46 -4.06 -6.90
CA ALA A 191 -12.78 -3.84 -7.47
C ALA A 191 -13.83 -4.77 -6.86
N VAL A 192 -13.51 -6.07 -6.78
CA VAL A 192 -14.38 -7.09 -6.17
C VAL A 192 -14.57 -6.81 -4.67
N ILE A 193 -13.47 -6.55 -3.95
CA ILE A 193 -13.52 -6.23 -2.51
C ILE A 193 -14.38 -4.99 -2.27
N GLY A 194 -14.18 -3.94 -3.07
CA GLY A 194 -14.95 -2.69 -2.97
C GLY A 194 -16.44 -2.88 -3.24
N ALA A 195 -16.79 -3.63 -4.29
CA ALA A 195 -18.17 -3.92 -4.65
C ALA A 195 -18.89 -4.72 -3.55
N ASP A 196 -18.23 -5.73 -2.98
CA ASP A 196 -18.79 -6.53 -1.88
C ASP A 196 -19.01 -5.69 -0.62
N LEU A 197 -18.09 -4.78 -0.29
CA LEU A 197 -18.25 -3.83 0.82
C LEU A 197 -19.45 -2.90 0.58
N ALA A 198 -19.50 -2.26 -0.59
CA ALA A 198 -20.58 -1.35 -0.95
C ALA A 198 -21.95 -2.06 -0.87
N ARG A 199 -22.06 -3.27 -1.43
CA ARG A 199 -23.26 -4.10 -1.36
C ARG A 199 -23.64 -4.46 0.07
N LYS A 200 -22.66 -4.89 0.89
CA LYS A 200 -22.85 -5.23 2.30
C LYS A 200 -23.40 -4.06 3.12
N TYR A 201 -22.96 -2.84 2.83
CA TYR A 201 -23.36 -1.63 3.56
C TYR A 201 -24.53 -0.86 2.91
N GLY A 202 -25.19 -1.47 1.91
CA GLY A 202 -26.48 -1.00 1.40
C GLY A 202 -26.42 0.04 0.28
N GLU A 203 -25.30 0.14 -0.43
CA GLU A 203 -25.21 0.94 -1.65
C GLU A 203 -26.11 0.38 -2.77
N SER A 204 -26.52 1.24 -3.70
CA SER A 204 -27.37 0.82 -4.84
C SER A 204 -26.61 -0.09 -5.80
N GLU A 205 -27.33 -0.96 -6.51
CA GLU A 205 -26.74 -1.86 -7.51
C GLU A 205 -25.95 -1.09 -8.59
N ASP A 206 -26.40 0.10 -9.01
CA ASP A 206 -25.67 0.92 -9.98
C ASP A 206 -24.32 1.42 -9.45
N VAL A 207 -24.25 1.81 -8.17
CA VAL A 207 -23.00 2.23 -7.50
C VAL A 207 -22.09 1.02 -7.30
N VAL A 208 -22.64 -0.10 -6.81
CA VAL A 208 -21.90 -1.35 -6.64
C VAL A 208 -21.30 -1.81 -7.98
N HIS A 209 -22.10 -1.80 -9.04
CA HIS A 209 -21.68 -2.18 -10.38
C HIS A 209 -20.63 -1.21 -10.94
N ALA A 210 -20.72 0.09 -10.67
CA ALA A 210 -19.68 1.05 -11.04
C ALA A 210 -18.32 0.73 -10.38
N ILE A 211 -18.34 0.29 -9.12
CA ILE A 211 -17.14 -0.17 -8.40
C ILE A 211 -16.64 -1.50 -8.98
N GLU A 212 -17.52 -2.43 -9.34
CA GLU A 212 -17.10 -3.74 -9.87
C GLU A 212 -16.52 -3.64 -11.28
N ALA A 213 -17.13 -2.85 -12.15
CA ALA A 213 -16.80 -2.78 -13.57
C ALA A 213 -15.66 -1.80 -13.92
N HIS A 214 -15.12 -1.01 -12.97
CA HIS A 214 -14.19 0.08 -13.33
C HIS A 214 -12.87 -0.37 -13.99
N HIS A 215 -12.44 -1.62 -13.80
CA HIS A 215 -11.29 -2.22 -14.52
C HIS A 215 -11.67 -2.99 -15.79
N ASN A 216 -12.95 -2.99 -16.19
CA ASN A 216 -13.52 -3.85 -17.24
C ASN A 216 -13.42 -5.36 -16.97
N ASP A 217 -13.31 -5.76 -15.70
CA ASP A 217 -13.42 -7.18 -15.29
C ASP A 217 -14.87 -7.70 -15.47
N VAL A 218 -15.84 -6.79 -15.40
CA VAL A 218 -17.27 -7.01 -15.69
C VAL A 218 -17.70 -6.01 -16.77
N GLU A 219 -18.59 -6.44 -17.66
CA GLU A 219 -19.09 -5.58 -18.75
C GLU A 219 -19.94 -4.41 -18.19
N PRO A 220 -19.55 -3.15 -18.48
CA PRO A 220 -20.25 -2.00 -17.94
C PRO A 220 -21.61 -1.82 -18.63
N HIS A 221 -22.70 -2.03 -17.88
CA HIS A 221 -24.08 -1.82 -18.34
C HIS A 221 -24.81 -0.64 -17.69
N SER A 222 -24.23 0.03 -16.68
CA SER A 222 -24.78 1.25 -16.06
C SER A 222 -24.03 2.51 -16.51
N VAL A 223 -24.72 3.66 -16.49
CA VAL A 223 -24.11 4.94 -16.84
C VAL A 223 -23.06 5.37 -15.81
N GLU A 224 -23.26 5.03 -14.54
CA GLU A 224 -22.33 5.22 -13.44
C GLU A 224 -21.02 4.50 -13.70
N ALA A 225 -21.07 3.25 -14.19
CA ALA A 225 -19.87 2.47 -14.50
C ALA A 225 -19.08 3.12 -15.64
N VAL A 226 -19.75 3.50 -16.73
CA VAL A 226 -19.11 4.16 -17.88
C VAL A 226 -18.47 5.50 -17.48
N LEU A 227 -19.17 6.31 -16.69
CA LEU A 227 -18.63 7.59 -16.22
C LEU A 227 -17.49 7.41 -15.22
N THR A 228 -17.57 6.41 -14.33
CA THR A 228 -16.50 6.08 -13.38
C THR A 228 -15.22 5.70 -14.12
N GLN A 229 -15.31 4.83 -15.13
CA GLN A 229 -14.18 4.45 -15.98
C GLN A 229 -13.58 5.68 -16.70
N ALA A 230 -14.43 6.55 -17.25
CA ALA A 230 -13.98 7.77 -17.90
C ALA A 230 -13.23 8.68 -16.92
N CYS A 231 -13.73 8.84 -15.69
CA CYS A 231 -13.07 9.63 -14.64
C CYS A 231 -11.71 9.05 -14.24
N ASP A 232 -11.63 7.74 -14.00
CA ASP A 232 -10.36 7.10 -13.62
C ASP A 232 -9.31 7.26 -14.73
N ALA A 233 -9.71 7.01 -15.99
CA ALA A 233 -8.84 7.20 -17.14
C ALA A 233 -8.36 8.66 -17.29
N VAL A 234 -9.26 9.63 -17.09
CA VAL A 234 -8.91 11.06 -17.12
C VAL A 234 -7.99 11.43 -15.96
N SER A 235 -8.25 10.93 -14.76
CA SER A 235 -7.42 11.23 -13.60
C SER A 235 -6.02 10.63 -13.74
N GLY A 236 -5.92 9.37 -14.17
CA GLY A 236 -4.66 8.63 -14.28
C GLY A 236 -3.86 8.90 -15.55
N GLY A 237 -4.49 9.34 -16.64
CA GLY A 237 -3.86 9.58 -17.94
C GLY A 237 -3.13 10.93 -18.08
N ARG A 238 -3.11 11.76 -17.04
CA ARG A 238 -2.53 13.12 -17.11
C ARG A 238 -0.99 13.10 -17.18
N PRO A 239 -0.36 13.95 -18.01
CA PRO A 239 1.09 14.10 -18.03
C PRO A 239 1.65 14.43 -16.64
N GLY A 240 2.53 13.60 -16.10
CA GLY A 240 3.07 13.74 -14.74
C GLY A 240 2.30 12.99 -13.65
N ALA A 241 1.06 12.55 -13.89
CA ALA A 241 0.30 11.69 -12.97
C ALA A 241 0.93 10.29 -12.84
N ARG A 242 1.45 9.76 -13.95
CA ARG A 242 2.17 8.49 -14.02
C ARG A 242 3.58 8.75 -14.52
N ARG A 243 4.52 9.06 -13.62
CA ARG A 243 5.95 8.84 -13.92
C ARG A 243 6.19 7.33 -13.92
N GLU A 244 7.00 6.82 -14.84
CA GLU A 244 7.42 5.42 -14.89
C GLU A 244 7.82 4.98 -13.48
N SER A 245 6.96 4.18 -12.84
CA SER A 245 6.83 4.23 -11.39
C SER A 245 7.76 3.22 -10.72
N LEU A 246 8.32 3.63 -9.59
CA LEU A 246 8.86 2.75 -8.55
C LEU A 246 7.92 1.57 -8.25
N GLU A 247 6.62 1.74 -8.45
CA GLU A 247 5.58 0.71 -8.29
C GLU A 247 5.63 -0.39 -9.37
N SER A 248 5.93 -0.07 -10.63
CA SER A 248 6.20 -1.12 -11.65
C SER A 248 7.41 -1.97 -11.26
N TYR A 249 8.35 -1.36 -10.55
CA TYR A 249 9.53 -2.02 -10.02
C TYR A 249 9.21 -2.81 -8.75
N VAL A 250 8.36 -2.31 -7.85
CA VAL A 250 7.83 -3.07 -6.69
C VAL A 250 6.99 -4.26 -7.15
N GLN A 251 6.04 -4.09 -8.08
CA GLN A 251 5.27 -5.19 -8.67
C GLN A 251 6.17 -6.25 -9.32
N ARG A 252 7.28 -5.82 -9.94
CA ARG A 252 8.28 -6.75 -10.48
C ARG A 252 8.96 -7.55 -9.36
N LEU A 253 9.32 -6.90 -8.25
CA LEU A 253 9.89 -7.59 -7.09
C LEU A 253 8.88 -8.53 -6.42
N GLU A 254 7.63 -8.10 -6.26
CA GLU A 254 6.54 -8.91 -5.69
C GLU A 254 6.27 -10.15 -6.54
N ARG A 255 6.26 -9.99 -7.87
CA ARG A 255 6.08 -11.12 -8.80
C ARG A 255 7.26 -12.08 -8.76
N LEU A 256 8.48 -11.56 -8.65
CA LEU A 256 9.71 -12.34 -8.48
C LEU A 256 9.70 -13.16 -7.17
N GLU A 257 9.27 -12.55 -6.07
CA GLU A 257 9.14 -13.22 -4.78
C GLU A 257 8.02 -14.26 -4.78
N ALA A 258 6.86 -13.93 -5.37
CA ALA A 258 5.73 -14.84 -5.46
C ALA A 258 6.04 -16.10 -6.28
N LEU A 259 6.77 -15.95 -7.39
CA LEU A 259 7.22 -17.09 -8.20
C LEU A 259 8.10 -18.03 -7.40
N ALA A 260 9.12 -17.50 -6.73
CA ALA A 260 10.02 -18.30 -5.91
C ALA A 260 9.31 -18.91 -4.69
N ALA A 261 8.33 -18.21 -4.09
CA ALA A 261 7.58 -18.70 -2.93
C ALA A 261 6.57 -19.80 -3.28
N ALA A 262 6.18 -19.95 -4.55
CA ALA A 262 5.25 -20.98 -5.00
C ALA A 262 5.86 -22.39 -5.04
N HIS A 263 7.19 -22.51 -4.94
CA HIS A 263 7.85 -23.81 -4.92
C HIS A 263 7.75 -24.49 -3.55
N GLU A 264 7.56 -25.81 -3.58
CA GLU A 264 7.44 -26.64 -2.38
C GLU A 264 8.73 -26.61 -1.54
N GLY A 265 8.57 -26.54 -0.20
CA GLY A 265 9.69 -26.50 0.74
C GLY A 265 10.33 -25.13 0.92
N VAL A 266 9.86 -24.10 0.20
CA VAL A 266 10.26 -22.70 0.42
C VAL A 266 9.52 -22.14 1.63
N SER A 267 10.29 -21.60 2.58
CA SER A 267 9.76 -20.96 3.79
C SER A 267 9.67 -19.44 3.66
N LYS A 268 10.67 -18.79 3.04
CA LYS A 268 10.74 -17.34 2.83
C LYS A 268 11.52 -17.02 1.57
N VAL A 269 11.19 -15.92 0.91
CA VAL A 269 11.93 -15.38 -0.22
C VAL A 269 12.25 -13.91 0.04
N PHE A 270 13.42 -13.48 -0.38
CA PHE A 270 13.85 -12.09 -0.33
C PHE A 270 14.43 -11.67 -1.68
N ALA A 271 13.82 -10.70 -2.35
CA ALA A 271 14.41 -10.01 -3.48
C ALA A 271 15.35 -8.90 -2.96
N MET A 272 16.65 -9.06 -3.21
CA MET A 272 17.71 -8.18 -2.77
C MET A 272 18.36 -7.45 -3.97
N GLN A 273 19.22 -6.48 -3.68
CA GLN A 273 19.99 -5.74 -4.70
C GLN A 273 19.15 -5.23 -5.86
N ALA A 274 18.02 -4.62 -5.53
CA ALA A 274 17.10 -4.12 -6.51
C ALA A 274 16.62 -5.18 -7.53
N GLY A 275 16.27 -6.38 -7.04
CA GLY A 275 15.75 -7.49 -7.84
C GLY A 275 16.82 -8.24 -8.64
N ARG A 276 18.10 -7.94 -8.43
CA ARG A 276 19.22 -8.66 -9.07
C ARG A 276 19.69 -9.88 -8.28
N GLU A 277 19.23 -10.04 -7.06
CA GLU A 277 19.48 -11.22 -6.24
C GLU A 277 18.17 -11.69 -5.61
N VAL A 278 17.90 -12.99 -5.63
CA VAL A 278 16.77 -13.61 -4.94
C VAL A 278 17.33 -14.62 -3.97
N ARG A 279 17.05 -14.44 -2.69
CA ARG A 279 17.45 -15.36 -1.63
C ARG A 279 16.25 -16.15 -1.14
N VAL A 280 16.34 -17.47 -1.24
CA VAL A 280 15.24 -18.40 -0.97
C VAL A 280 15.62 -19.23 0.25
N MET A 281 14.90 -19.05 1.34
CA MET A 281 15.09 -19.83 2.57
C MET A 281 14.21 -21.08 2.49
N VAL A 282 14.80 -22.25 2.67
CA VAL A 282 14.08 -23.53 2.65
C VAL A 282 13.97 -24.15 4.03
N GLU A 283 12.92 -24.92 4.26
CA GLU A 283 12.79 -25.70 5.48
C GLU A 283 13.79 -26.88 5.46
N PRO A 284 14.73 -26.97 6.41
CA PRO A 284 15.78 -28.00 6.38
C PRO A 284 15.25 -29.45 6.43
N GLY A 285 14.03 -29.63 6.95
CA GLY A 285 13.35 -30.93 7.01
C GLY A 285 12.59 -31.31 5.74
N ALA A 286 12.29 -30.34 4.87
CA ALA A 286 11.57 -30.57 3.61
C ALA A 286 12.50 -30.61 2.39
N VAL A 287 13.62 -29.88 2.44
CA VAL A 287 14.58 -29.78 1.32
C VAL A 287 15.96 -30.22 1.77
N ASP A 288 16.57 -31.18 1.05
CA ASP A 288 17.94 -31.64 1.28
C ASP A 288 18.96 -30.84 0.43
N ASP A 289 20.26 -31.14 0.56
CA ASP A 289 21.30 -30.35 -0.11
C ASP A 289 21.26 -30.47 -1.64
N ILE A 290 20.82 -31.61 -2.16
CA ILE A 290 20.63 -31.83 -3.60
C ILE A 290 19.38 -31.10 -4.08
N GLY A 291 18.28 -31.20 -3.33
CA GLY A 291 17.02 -30.49 -3.58
C GLY A 291 17.20 -28.98 -3.59
N ALA A 292 18.06 -28.43 -2.74
CA ALA A 292 18.37 -27.00 -2.73
C ALA A 292 19.05 -26.53 -4.03
N GLN A 293 19.94 -27.35 -4.61
CA GLN A 293 20.58 -27.04 -5.91
C GLN A 293 19.57 -27.11 -7.07
N VAL A 294 18.69 -28.12 -7.05
CA VAL A 294 17.64 -28.27 -8.07
C VAL A 294 16.67 -27.09 -7.99
N LEU A 295 16.20 -26.76 -6.79
CA LEU A 295 15.29 -25.65 -6.54
C LEU A 295 15.86 -24.30 -7.01
N ALA A 296 17.14 -24.03 -6.74
CA ALA A 296 17.79 -22.81 -7.21
C ALA A 296 17.77 -22.69 -8.74
N ARG A 297 17.97 -23.82 -9.43
CA ARG A 297 17.96 -23.90 -10.89
C ARG A 297 16.55 -23.75 -11.47
N ASP A 298 15.56 -24.36 -10.84
CA ASP A 298 14.16 -24.31 -11.28
C ASP A 298 13.59 -22.90 -11.13
N ILE A 299 13.82 -22.25 -9.99
CA ILE A 299 13.42 -20.85 -9.76
C ILE A 299 14.09 -19.93 -10.78
N ALA A 300 15.39 -20.08 -11.02
CA ALA A 300 16.10 -19.25 -12.00
C ALA A 300 15.52 -19.38 -13.41
N LYS A 301 15.15 -20.60 -13.81
CA LYS A 301 14.56 -20.89 -15.11
C LYS A 301 13.14 -20.32 -15.24
N GLN A 302 12.30 -20.47 -14.21
CA GLN A 302 10.94 -19.94 -14.21
C GLN A 302 10.94 -18.40 -14.24
N VAL A 303 11.86 -17.77 -13.51
CA VAL A 303 12.05 -16.32 -13.57
C VAL A 303 12.47 -15.86 -14.98
N GLU A 304 13.34 -16.60 -15.67
CA GLU A 304 13.74 -16.30 -17.05
C GLU A 304 12.58 -16.42 -18.05
N GLU A 305 11.65 -17.36 -17.83
CA GLU A 305 10.51 -17.61 -18.71
C GLU A 305 9.34 -16.61 -18.48
N GLU A 306 9.08 -16.22 -17.23
CA GLU A 306 7.90 -15.43 -16.85
C GLU A 306 8.16 -13.93 -16.65
N LEU A 307 9.41 -13.51 -16.43
CA LEU A 307 9.77 -12.12 -16.14
C LEU A 307 10.81 -11.57 -17.12
N THR A 308 10.44 -10.50 -17.83
CA THR A 308 11.40 -9.75 -18.65
C THR A 308 12.28 -8.86 -17.76
N TYR A 309 13.54 -9.24 -17.55
CA TYR A 309 14.48 -8.48 -16.71
C TYR A 309 15.72 -8.00 -17.49
N PRO A 310 16.12 -6.71 -17.37
CA PRO A 310 17.38 -6.24 -17.93
C PRO A 310 18.57 -6.69 -17.04
N GLY A 311 19.25 -7.74 -17.46
CA GLY A 311 20.46 -8.27 -16.80
C GLY A 311 20.27 -9.64 -16.15
N GLN A 312 21.28 -10.09 -15.41
CA GLN A 312 21.26 -11.38 -14.73
C GLN A 312 20.68 -11.26 -13.32
N ILE A 313 19.79 -12.19 -12.96
CA ILE A 313 19.25 -12.36 -11.60
C ILE A 313 19.96 -13.55 -10.96
N ARG A 314 20.53 -13.36 -9.76
CA ARG A 314 21.21 -14.41 -9.00
C ARG A 314 20.25 -15.04 -8.01
N VAL A 315 19.93 -16.33 -8.18
CA VAL A 315 19.12 -17.09 -7.21
C VAL A 315 20.04 -17.82 -6.23
N THR A 316 19.83 -17.61 -4.93
CA THR A 316 20.59 -18.26 -3.85
C THR A 316 19.62 -18.97 -2.91
N VAL A 317 19.67 -20.30 -2.86
CA VAL A 317 18.91 -21.09 -1.89
C VAL A 317 19.74 -21.29 -0.63
N VAL A 318 19.16 -20.96 0.52
CA VAL A 318 19.80 -21.04 1.84
C VAL A 318 19.04 -22.02 2.71
N ARG A 319 19.72 -23.08 3.12
CA ARG A 319 19.24 -24.05 4.10
C ARG A 319 19.97 -23.81 5.42
N GLU A 320 19.25 -23.37 6.45
CA GLU A 320 19.83 -23.05 7.76
C GLU A 320 19.14 -23.85 8.87
N SER A 321 19.92 -24.61 9.64
CA SER A 321 19.47 -25.28 10.87
C SER A 321 20.16 -24.66 12.08
N ARG A 322 19.40 -24.33 13.11
CA ARG A 322 19.91 -23.72 14.35
C ARG A 322 19.62 -24.62 15.53
N ALA A 323 20.68 -25.04 16.23
CA ALA A 323 20.60 -25.72 17.52
C ALA A 323 21.32 -24.86 18.57
N THR A 324 20.65 -24.59 19.70
CA THR A 324 21.17 -23.76 20.79
C THR A 324 21.09 -24.54 22.10
N GLU A 325 22.19 -24.55 22.84
CA GLU A 325 22.28 -25.17 24.16
C GLU A 325 22.95 -24.20 25.14
N VAL A 326 22.49 -24.21 26.39
CA VAL A 326 23.00 -23.32 27.43
C VAL A 326 23.68 -24.18 28.49
N ALA A 327 25.00 -24.10 28.55
CA ALA A 327 25.76 -24.70 29.64
C ALA A 327 25.50 -23.91 30.94
N ARG A 328 25.37 -24.62 32.06
CA ARG A 328 25.41 -24.04 33.41
C ARG A 328 26.76 -24.29 34.05
#